data_AF-A0A8B6FDM9-F1
#
_entry.id   AF-A0A8B6FDM9-F1
#
_cell.length_a   1.000
_cell.length_b   1.000
_cell.length_c   1.000
_cell.angle_alpha   90.00
_cell.angle_beta   90.00
_cell.angle_gamma   90.00
#
_symmetry.space_group_name_H-M   'P 1'
#
loop_
_entity.id
_entity.type
_entity.pdbx_description
1 polymer ?
#
loop_
_entity_poly.entity_id
_entity_poly.type
_entity_poly.pdbx_seq_one_letter_code
_entity_poly.pdbx_strand_id
1 'polypeptide(L)'
;MKEGIADRMETNRNGYDLTDGDIDIAENSKCALQRHSKRFSYINYRLNTFHNWKPSVNMWPKHLAEAGYILVNGNIIQCYECASILEVGSMHGINDPLEIHHRNSPSCKFIRIQKLKKENEDLRNSFKCFQCRQRHLSYVLIPCSHVACDKCYVTNVCLCRTLVEHRHAVVLIATNIL
;
A
#
# COMPACT_ATOMS: atom_id res chain seq x y z
N MET A 1 -37.31 12.55 26.67
CA MET A 1 -36.83 13.55 25.69
C MET A 1 -35.64 14.29 26.25
N LYS A 2 -34.44 13.97 25.76
CA LYS A 2 -33.30 14.86 25.57
C LYS A 2 -32.31 14.08 24.69
N GLU A 3 -32.00 14.66 23.54
CA GLU A 3 -31.35 14.04 22.39
C GLU A 3 -29.83 13.88 22.58
N GLY A 4 -29.28 12.87 21.91
CA GLY A 4 -27.85 12.60 21.84
C GLY A 4 -27.17 13.50 20.82
N ILE A 5 -26.06 14.11 21.23
CA ILE A 5 -25.19 14.90 20.36
C ILE A 5 -24.25 13.90 19.66
N ALA A 6 -24.43 13.74 18.35
CA ALA A 6 -23.48 13.02 17.50
C ALA A 6 -22.29 13.93 17.21
N ASP A 7 -21.09 13.48 17.58
CA ASP A 7 -19.82 14.13 17.23
C ASP A 7 -19.69 14.20 15.70
N ARG A 8 -19.51 15.41 15.18
CA ARG A 8 -19.36 15.68 13.76
C ARG A 8 -17.86 15.66 13.43
N MET A 9 -17.39 14.58 12.81
CA MET A 9 -16.03 14.49 12.26
C MET A 9 -15.89 15.45 11.06
N GLU A 10 -15.05 16.47 11.18
CA GLU A 10 -14.75 17.39 10.07
C GLU A 10 -13.69 16.78 9.14
N THR A 11 -14.13 16.28 8.00
CA THR A 11 -13.26 15.89 6.89
C THR A 11 -13.01 17.08 5.98
N ASN A 12 -11.84 17.16 5.36
CA ASN A 12 -11.57 18.21 4.38
C ASN A 12 -12.28 17.93 3.04
N ARG A 13 -12.17 18.85 2.06
CA ARG A 13 -12.79 18.72 0.72
C ARG A 13 -12.42 17.44 -0.07
N ASN A 14 -11.39 16.71 0.36
CA ASN A 14 -10.92 15.46 -0.24
C ASN A 14 -11.20 14.22 0.64
N GLY A 15 -11.93 14.37 1.75
CA GLY A 15 -12.43 13.24 2.55
C GLY A 15 -11.40 12.51 3.40
N TYR A 16 -10.27 13.13 3.77
CA TYR A 16 -9.28 12.51 4.66
C TYR A 16 -9.47 12.91 6.13
N ASP A 17 -9.40 11.92 7.03
CA ASP A 17 -9.45 12.12 8.48
C ASP A 17 -8.17 12.80 8.99
N LEU A 18 -8.36 13.92 9.69
CA LEU A 18 -7.32 14.63 10.44
C LEU A 18 -7.44 14.23 11.91
N THR A 19 -6.76 13.17 12.33
CA THR A 19 -6.55 12.91 13.76
C THR A 19 -5.06 12.72 14.08
N ASP A 20 -4.69 13.42 15.15
CA ASP A 20 -3.45 13.50 15.93
C ASP A 20 -2.16 14.07 15.32
N GLY A 21 -1.84 15.28 15.81
CA GLY A 21 -0.48 15.64 16.21
C GLY A 21 0.15 16.81 15.46
N ASP A 22 -0.08 18.02 15.98
CA ASP A 22 0.70 19.26 15.81
C ASP A 22 0.78 19.90 14.41
N ILE A 23 -0.14 20.85 14.18
CA ILE A 23 -0.04 21.88 13.13
C ILE A 23 0.93 22.95 13.62
N ASP A 24 2.22 22.78 13.37
CA ASP A 24 3.18 23.89 13.41
C ASP A 24 3.24 24.57 12.04
N ILE A 25 2.36 25.54 11.83
CA ILE A 25 2.48 26.54 10.76
C ILE A 25 3.45 27.62 11.28
N ALA A 26 4.75 27.33 11.21
CA ALA A 26 5.82 28.33 11.14
C ALA A 26 7.17 27.63 11.03
N GLU A 27 7.73 27.58 9.82
CA GLU A 27 9.05 28.18 9.56
C GLU A 27 9.36 28.09 8.07
N ASN A 28 9.22 29.24 7.44
CA ASN A 28 9.55 29.46 6.06
C ASN A 28 11.08 29.60 5.93
N SER A 29 11.66 28.86 4.98
CA SER A 29 12.93 29.16 4.30
C SER A 29 14.25 28.99 5.08
N LYS A 30 14.93 27.85 4.85
CA LYS A 30 16.32 27.83 4.33
C LYS A 30 16.72 26.45 3.84
N CYS A 31 17.26 26.43 2.63
CA CYS A 31 17.70 25.28 1.87
C CYS A 31 18.81 24.50 2.63
N ALA A 32 18.47 23.35 3.20
CA ALA A 32 19.40 22.25 3.52
C ALA A 32 18.62 21.00 3.94
N LEU A 33 18.43 20.05 3.01
CA LEU A 33 18.42 18.60 3.26
C LEU A 33 18.03 18.15 4.68
N GLN A 34 16.73 18.14 5.00
CA GLN A 34 16.21 17.45 6.20
C GLN A 34 16.33 15.94 5.97
N ARG A 35 17.53 15.38 6.14
CA ARG A 35 17.85 14.01 5.73
C ARG A 35 16.90 12.96 6.31
N HIS A 36 16.24 13.19 7.44
CA HIS A 36 15.33 12.20 8.05
C HIS A 36 14.30 12.85 8.98
N SER A 37 13.46 13.76 8.46
CA SER A 37 12.32 14.18 9.28
C SER A 37 11.32 13.03 9.39
N LYS A 38 11.28 12.35 10.55
CA LYS A 38 10.43 11.17 10.80
C LYS A 38 8.96 11.39 10.43
N ARG A 39 8.44 12.64 10.49
CA ARG A 39 7.06 12.95 10.06
C ARG A 39 6.73 12.46 8.65
N PHE A 40 7.71 12.46 7.74
CA PHE A 40 7.51 12.00 6.37
C PHE A 40 7.46 10.47 6.23
N SER A 41 7.61 9.69 7.31
CA SER A 41 7.25 8.27 7.30
C SER A 41 5.75 8.07 7.06
N TYR A 42 4.93 9.02 7.51
CA TYR A 42 3.49 9.04 7.28
C TYR A 42 3.15 9.67 5.93
N ILE A 43 2.26 9.02 5.19
CA ILE A 43 1.93 9.42 3.83
C ILE A 43 1.28 10.81 3.74
N ASN A 44 0.47 11.19 4.73
CA ASN A 44 -0.25 12.48 4.73
C ASN A 44 0.72 13.67 4.72
N TYR A 45 1.81 13.61 5.50
CA TYR A 45 2.84 14.65 5.47
C TYR A 45 3.54 14.74 4.12
N ARG A 46 3.74 13.60 3.43
CA ARG A 46 4.30 13.61 2.07
C ARG A 46 3.33 14.22 1.06
N LEU A 47 2.06 13.81 1.10
CA LEU A 47 1.00 14.36 0.26
C LEU A 47 0.85 15.87 0.41
N ASN A 48 0.94 16.38 1.63
CA ASN A 48 0.80 17.81 1.92
C ASN A 48 1.88 18.65 1.23
N THR A 49 3.06 18.07 0.92
CA THR A 49 4.10 18.80 0.16
C THR A 49 3.69 19.09 -1.29
N PHE A 50 2.72 18.36 -1.85
CA PHE A 50 2.26 18.48 -3.23
C PHE A 50 1.10 19.47 -3.42
N HIS A 51 0.83 20.37 -2.46
CA HIS A 51 -0.31 21.31 -2.54
C HIS A 51 -0.29 22.21 -3.79
N ASN A 52 0.90 22.53 -4.33
CA ASN A 52 1.10 23.33 -5.54
C ASN A 52 1.51 22.48 -6.76
N TRP A 53 1.22 21.18 -6.76
CA TRP A 53 1.60 20.27 -7.84
C TRP A 53 1.01 20.73 -9.17
N LYS A 54 1.87 20.86 -10.19
CA LYS A 54 1.46 21.29 -11.53
C LYS A 54 1.05 20.07 -12.37
N PRO A 55 -0.13 20.09 -13.01
CA PRO A 55 -0.62 18.98 -13.85
C PRO A 55 0.17 18.71 -15.14
N SER A 56 1.28 19.42 -15.40
CA SER A 56 2.04 19.30 -16.65
C SER A 56 2.74 17.95 -16.83
N VAL A 57 2.74 17.10 -15.79
CA VAL A 57 3.18 15.72 -15.85
C VAL A 57 1.99 14.83 -15.54
N ASN A 58 1.75 13.81 -16.37
CA ASN A 58 0.71 12.81 -16.14
C ASN A 58 1.10 11.85 -15.00
N MET A 59 1.31 12.40 -13.81
CA MET A 59 1.67 11.69 -12.59
C MET A 59 0.90 12.28 -11.41
N TRP A 60 0.29 11.40 -10.63
CA TRP A 60 -0.55 11.78 -9.51
C TRP A 60 0.32 11.92 -8.26
N PRO A 61 0.18 13.01 -7.47
CA PRO A 61 0.91 13.20 -6.21
C PRO A 61 0.83 12.00 -5.26
N LYS A 62 -0.30 11.30 -5.28
CA LYS A 62 -0.50 10.07 -4.51
C LYS A 62 0.55 9.01 -4.82
N HIS A 63 0.80 8.71 -6.09
CA HIS A 63 1.79 7.69 -6.47
C HIS A 63 3.21 8.11 -6.08
N LEU A 64 3.53 9.40 -6.15
CA LEU A 64 4.83 9.92 -5.72
C LEU A 64 5.00 9.80 -4.19
N ALA A 65 3.99 10.18 -3.44
CA ALA A 65 3.98 10.02 -1.99
C ALA A 65 4.04 8.54 -1.59
N GLU A 66 3.31 7.64 -2.26
CA GLU A 66 3.38 6.18 -2.03
C GLU A 66 4.79 5.62 -2.31
N ALA A 67 5.46 6.15 -3.34
CA ALA A 67 6.86 5.83 -3.63
C ALA A 67 7.87 6.50 -2.67
N GLY A 68 7.42 7.26 -1.68
CA GLY A 68 8.27 7.85 -0.64
C GLY A 68 8.87 9.20 -1.01
N TYR A 69 8.36 9.86 -2.06
CA TYR A 69 8.81 11.19 -2.45
C TYR A 69 8.05 12.29 -1.72
N ILE A 70 8.75 13.40 -1.46
CA ILE A 70 8.20 14.70 -1.07
C ILE A 70 8.56 15.73 -2.14
N LEU A 71 7.73 16.75 -2.33
CA LEU A 71 8.05 17.91 -3.15
C LEU A 71 8.93 18.87 -2.34
N VAL A 72 10.17 19.07 -2.78
CA VAL A 72 11.12 19.98 -2.12
C VAL A 72 10.98 21.39 -2.67
N ASN A 73 10.80 21.49 -3.98
CA ASN A 73 10.46 22.72 -4.69
C ASN A 73 9.59 22.36 -5.90
N GLY A 74 9.04 23.36 -6.59
CA GLY A 74 8.07 23.15 -7.67
C GLY A 74 8.53 22.30 -8.86
N ASN A 75 9.79 21.86 -8.92
CA ASN A 75 10.32 20.98 -9.97
C ASN A 75 11.16 19.80 -9.43
N ILE A 76 11.34 19.66 -8.12
CA ILE A 76 12.22 18.65 -7.52
C ILE A 76 11.45 17.85 -6.48
N ILE A 77 11.49 16.54 -6.64
CA ILE A 77 11.02 15.59 -5.64
C ILE A 77 12.22 14.86 -5.02
N GLN A 78 12.11 14.54 -3.74
CA GLN A 78 13.16 13.86 -2.99
C GLN A 78 12.58 12.73 -2.14
N CYS A 79 13.25 11.58 -2.08
CA CYS A 79 12.88 10.54 -1.14
C CYS A 79 13.20 10.97 0.30
N TYR A 80 12.23 10.84 1.22
CA TYR A 80 12.44 11.19 2.62
C TYR A 80 13.41 10.26 3.39
N GLU A 81 13.68 9.07 2.86
CA GLU A 81 14.49 8.03 3.52
C GLU A 81 15.90 7.94 2.93
N CYS A 82 16.05 7.78 1.61
CA CYS A 82 17.38 7.64 0.97
C CYS A 82 17.91 8.95 0.37
N ALA A 83 17.12 10.03 0.40
CA ALA A 83 17.44 11.32 -0.21
C ALA A 83 17.72 11.29 -1.73
N SER A 84 17.27 10.25 -2.45
CA SER A 84 17.29 10.24 -3.91
C SER A 84 16.44 11.39 -4.46
N ILE A 85 16.92 12.05 -5.52
CA ILE A 85 16.28 13.23 -6.09
C ILE A 85 15.87 12.92 -7.53
N LEU A 86 14.68 13.38 -7.92
CA LEU A 86 14.22 13.39 -9.31
C LEU A 86 13.69 14.78 -9.67
N GLU A 87 13.97 15.21 -10.89
CA GLU A 87 13.33 16.38 -11.47
C GLU A 87 12.01 15.98 -12.11
N VAL A 88 10.97 16.78 -11.90
CA VAL A 88 9.62 16.52 -12.43
C VAL A 88 9.63 16.49 -13.95
N GLY A 89 10.44 17.31 -14.60
CA GLY A 89 10.63 17.30 -16.06
C GLY A 89 11.21 16.00 -16.63
N SER A 90 11.98 15.24 -15.83
CA SER A 90 12.56 13.95 -16.25
C SER A 90 11.60 12.77 -16.08
N MET A 91 10.34 13.02 -15.68
CA MET A 91 9.37 11.96 -15.40
C MET A 91 8.56 11.48 -16.61
N HIS A 92 8.88 11.97 -17.80
CA HIS A 92 8.21 11.51 -19.02
C HIS A 92 8.47 10.00 -19.26
N GLY A 93 7.40 9.25 -19.51
CA GLY A 93 7.49 7.79 -19.70
C GLY A 93 7.63 6.97 -18.41
N ILE A 94 7.61 7.61 -17.24
CA ILE A 94 7.56 6.92 -15.95
C ILE A 94 6.12 6.48 -15.68
N ASN A 95 5.90 5.16 -15.61
CA ASN A 95 4.59 4.59 -15.29
C ASN A 95 4.42 4.31 -13.79
N ASP A 96 5.48 3.89 -13.11
CA ASP A 96 5.47 3.56 -11.69
C ASP A 96 6.65 4.23 -10.95
N PRO A 97 6.39 5.29 -10.15
CA PRO A 97 7.41 5.95 -9.34
C PRO A 97 8.11 5.01 -8.34
N LEU A 98 7.41 3.99 -7.84
CA LEU A 98 7.98 3.01 -6.90
C LEU A 98 9.02 2.14 -7.60
N GLU A 99 8.73 1.69 -8.82
CA GLU A 99 9.65 0.88 -9.63
C GLU A 99 10.94 1.63 -9.94
N ILE A 100 10.84 2.89 -10.35
CA ILE A 100 12.02 3.71 -10.67
C ILE A 100 12.81 4.06 -9.43
N HIS A 101 12.15 4.29 -8.30
CA HIS A 101 12.83 4.46 -7.03
C HIS A 101 13.61 3.19 -6.66
N HIS A 102 13.02 2.00 -6.78
CA HIS A 102 13.74 0.74 -6.58
C HIS A 102 14.94 0.58 -7.52
N ARG A 103 14.76 0.88 -8.81
CA ARG A 103 15.83 0.80 -9.82
C ARG A 103 17.00 1.73 -9.50
N ASN A 104 16.71 2.98 -9.16
CA ASN A 104 17.72 4.02 -8.96
C ASN A 104 18.33 4.01 -7.56
N SER A 105 17.63 3.46 -6.56
CA SER A 105 18.08 3.42 -5.16
C SER A 105 17.68 2.12 -4.47
N PRO A 106 18.20 0.97 -4.91
CA PRO A 106 17.82 -0.35 -4.39
C PRO A 106 18.15 -0.54 -2.91
N SER A 107 19.13 0.19 -2.39
CA SER A 107 19.52 0.18 -0.97
C SER A 107 18.62 1.04 -0.07
N CYS A 108 17.62 1.74 -0.63
CA CYS A 108 16.68 2.54 0.14
C CYS A 108 15.88 1.66 1.11
N LYS A 109 16.00 1.92 2.41
CA LYS A 109 15.32 1.14 3.46
C LYS A 109 13.80 1.14 3.29
N PHE A 110 13.21 2.29 2.93
CA PHE A 110 11.78 2.41 2.66
C PHE A 110 11.34 1.46 1.55
N ILE A 111 12.03 1.48 0.41
CA ILE A 111 11.69 0.64 -0.75
C ILE A 111 11.86 -0.84 -0.42
N ARG A 112 12.94 -1.22 0.27
CA ARG A 112 13.14 -2.61 0.68
C ARG A 112 12.01 -3.11 1.58
N ILE A 113 11.54 -2.28 2.51
CA ILE A 113 10.39 -2.61 3.37
C ILE A 113 9.10 -2.71 2.54
N GLN A 114 8.85 -1.83 1.58
CA GLN A 114 7.66 -1.91 0.73
C GLN A 114 7.65 -3.19 -0.11
N LYS A 115 8.80 -3.58 -0.67
CA LYS A 115 8.94 -4.83 -1.41
C LYS A 115 8.65 -6.04 -0.53
N LEU A 116 9.27 -6.11 0.65
CA LEU A 116 9.03 -7.19 1.61
C LEU A 116 7.57 -7.26 2.07
N LYS A 117 6.92 -6.11 2.28
CA LYS A 117 5.48 -6.07 2.62
C LYS A 117 4.62 -6.64 1.50
N LYS A 118 4.88 -6.24 0.25
CA LYS A 118 4.19 -6.76 -0.92
C LYS A 118 4.39 -8.27 -1.08
N GLU A 119 5.63 -8.73 -0.98
CA GLU A 119 5.95 -10.17 -1.03
C GLU A 119 5.24 -10.93 0.10
N ASN A 120 5.21 -10.38 1.31
CA ASN A 120 4.51 -11.00 2.44
C ASN A 120 2.99 -11.05 2.21
N GLU A 121 2.42 -9.98 1.66
CA GLU A 121 1.01 -9.93 1.28
C GLU A 121 0.67 -10.93 0.17
N ASP A 122 1.50 -11.02 -0.87
CA ASP A 122 1.36 -11.97 -1.98
C ASP A 122 1.43 -13.41 -1.47
N LEU A 123 2.37 -13.70 -0.56
CA LEU A 123 2.46 -15.01 0.12
C LEU A 123 1.22 -15.28 0.97
N ARG A 124 0.69 -14.31 1.71
CA ARG A 124 -0.57 -14.48 2.46
C ARG A 124 -1.76 -14.71 1.53
N ASN A 125 -1.79 -14.01 0.40
CA ASN A 125 -2.87 -14.07 -0.58
C ASN A 125 -2.84 -15.37 -1.38
N SER A 126 -1.69 -16.01 -1.58
CA SER A 126 -1.58 -17.29 -2.29
C SER A 126 -2.31 -18.44 -1.56
N PHE A 127 -2.44 -18.35 -0.24
CA PHE A 127 -3.16 -19.32 0.59
C PHE A 127 -4.62 -18.94 0.85
N LYS A 128 -5.16 -17.91 0.18
CA LYS A 128 -6.58 -17.57 0.27
C LYS A 128 -7.39 -18.39 -0.71
N CYS A 129 -8.61 -18.74 -0.31
CA CYS A 129 -9.54 -19.49 -1.13
C CYS A 129 -9.90 -18.73 -2.40
N PHE A 130 -9.66 -19.34 -3.56
CA PHE A 130 -9.95 -18.73 -4.87
C PHE A 130 -11.43 -18.36 -5.05
N GLN A 131 -12.34 -19.10 -4.40
CA GLN A 131 -13.78 -18.84 -4.45
C GLN A 131 -14.18 -17.55 -3.72
N CYS A 132 -13.78 -17.38 -2.45
CA CYS A 132 -14.25 -16.26 -1.62
C CYS A 132 -13.21 -15.16 -1.41
N ARG A 133 -11.91 -15.45 -1.63
CA ARG A 133 -10.75 -14.57 -1.38
C ARG A 133 -10.65 -14.02 0.05
N GLN A 134 -11.36 -14.63 1.00
CA GLN A 134 -11.48 -14.13 2.37
C GLN A 134 -10.86 -15.06 3.42
N ARG A 135 -10.87 -16.38 3.17
CA ARG A 135 -10.42 -17.39 4.14
C ARG A 135 -9.28 -18.22 3.59
N HIS A 136 -8.52 -18.82 4.49
CA HIS A 136 -7.43 -19.72 4.12
C HIS A 136 -7.94 -21.04 3.55
N LEU A 137 -7.12 -21.65 2.71
CA LEU A 137 -7.35 -22.99 2.16
C LEU A 137 -7.28 -24.04 3.29
N SER A 138 -8.23 -24.99 3.30
CA SER A 138 -8.33 -26.00 4.36
C SER A 138 -8.83 -27.36 3.90
N TYR A 139 -9.35 -27.47 2.68
CA TYR A 139 -9.87 -28.72 2.13
C TYR A 139 -9.38 -28.94 0.70
N VAL A 140 -9.10 -30.19 0.36
CA VAL A 140 -8.91 -30.67 -1.02
C VAL A 140 -10.19 -31.36 -1.50
N LEU A 141 -10.63 -31.00 -2.71
CA LEU A 141 -11.84 -31.52 -3.37
C LEU A 141 -11.45 -32.62 -4.35
N ILE A 142 -11.92 -33.85 -4.11
CA ILE A 142 -11.62 -35.04 -4.91
C ILE A 142 -12.74 -35.28 -5.93
N PRO A 143 -12.43 -35.67 -7.19
CA PRO A 143 -11.10 -36.07 -7.70
C PRO A 143 -10.23 -34.94 -8.27
N CYS A 144 -10.75 -33.72 -8.39
CA CYS A 144 -10.06 -32.64 -9.12
C CYS A 144 -8.85 -32.01 -8.43
N SER A 145 -8.53 -32.39 -7.19
CA SER A 145 -7.41 -31.88 -6.38
C SER A 145 -7.39 -30.36 -6.14
N HIS A 146 -8.47 -29.65 -6.46
CA HIS A 146 -8.60 -28.23 -6.16
C HIS A 146 -8.90 -28.00 -4.69
N VAL A 147 -8.56 -26.81 -4.22
CA VAL A 147 -8.56 -26.46 -2.79
C VAL A 147 -9.63 -25.41 -2.46
N ALA A 148 -10.26 -25.55 -1.30
CA ALA A 148 -11.30 -24.66 -0.79
C ALA A 148 -11.10 -24.34 0.70
N CYS A 149 -11.71 -23.25 1.18
CA CYS A 149 -11.80 -22.96 2.61
C CYS A 149 -12.92 -23.76 3.29
N ASP A 150 -12.92 -23.74 4.62
CA ASP A 150 -13.91 -24.29 5.55
C ASP A 150 -15.37 -23.86 5.30
N LYS A 151 -15.62 -22.82 4.50
CA LYS A 151 -16.98 -22.41 4.11
C LYS A 151 -17.32 -22.69 2.65
N CYS A 152 -16.33 -22.73 1.77
CA CYS A 152 -16.58 -22.95 0.34
C CYS A 152 -16.51 -24.45 -0.04
N TYR A 153 -15.99 -25.31 0.84
CA TYR A 153 -15.86 -26.74 0.58
C TYR A 153 -17.19 -27.48 0.38
N VAL A 154 -18.32 -26.91 0.84
CA VAL A 154 -19.66 -27.53 0.79
C VAL A 154 -20.26 -27.63 -0.62
N THR A 155 -19.66 -27.00 -1.63
CA THR A 155 -20.15 -27.09 -3.01
C THR A 155 -20.07 -28.53 -3.55
N ASN A 156 -21.09 -28.97 -4.29
CA ASN A 156 -21.08 -30.26 -4.99
C ASN A 156 -20.32 -30.22 -6.32
N VAL A 157 -20.13 -29.02 -6.89
CA VAL A 157 -19.39 -28.82 -8.14
C VAL A 157 -18.25 -27.85 -7.87
N CYS A 158 -17.03 -28.28 -8.17
CA CYS A 158 -15.85 -27.44 -8.06
C CYS A 158 -15.84 -26.34 -9.12
N LEU A 159 -15.05 -25.27 -8.93
CA LEU A 159 -14.84 -24.23 -9.94
C LEU A 159 -14.30 -24.76 -11.27
N CYS A 160 -13.57 -25.88 -11.25
CA CYS A 160 -13.13 -26.58 -12.46
C CYS A 160 -14.24 -27.40 -13.14
N ARG A 161 -15.49 -27.29 -12.66
CA ARG A 161 -16.70 -27.98 -13.14
C ARG A 161 -16.74 -29.50 -12.89
N THR A 162 -15.81 -30.04 -12.11
CA THR A 162 -15.82 -31.45 -11.69
C THR A 162 -16.76 -31.65 -10.50
N LEU A 163 -17.50 -32.76 -10.49
CA LEU A 163 -18.30 -33.19 -9.34
C LEU A 163 -17.38 -33.55 -8.17
N VAL A 164 -17.72 -33.08 -6.97
CA VAL A 164 -16.93 -33.33 -5.76
C VAL A 164 -17.48 -34.54 -5.03
N GLU A 165 -16.74 -35.64 -5.07
CA GLU A 165 -17.09 -36.91 -4.43
C GLU A 165 -16.68 -36.90 -2.95
N HIS A 166 -15.45 -36.46 -2.65
CA HIS A 166 -14.91 -36.41 -1.29
C HIS A 166 -14.23 -35.08 -1.00
N ARG A 167 -14.17 -34.75 0.30
CA ARG A 167 -13.51 -33.56 0.84
C ARG A 167 -12.55 -34.01 1.93
N HIS A 168 -11.26 -33.76 1.73
CA HIS A 168 -10.25 -34.07 2.74
C HIS A 168 -9.74 -32.78 3.35
N ALA A 169 -9.86 -32.67 4.68
CA ALA A 169 -9.24 -31.58 5.40
C ALA A 169 -7.72 -31.68 5.25
N VAL A 170 -7.08 -30.58 4.89
CA VAL A 170 -5.62 -30.46 4.82
C VAL A 170 -5.16 -29.49 5.89
N VAL A 171 -4.19 -29.93 6.67
CA VAL A 171 -3.47 -29.04 7.58
C VAL A 171 -2.38 -28.37 6.76
N LEU A 172 -2.63 -27.14 6.32
CA LEU A 172 -1.57 -26.31 5.79
C LEU A 172 -0.69 -25.88 6.95
N ILE A 173 0.38 -26.62 7.19
CA ILE A 173 1.41 -26.25 8.15
C ILE A 173 2.10 -25.03 7.56
N ALA A 174 1.74 -23.84 8.04
CA ALA A 174 2.60 -22.68 7.90
C ALA A 174 3.84 -22.99 8.74
N THR A 175 4.89 -23.51 8.10
CA THR A 175 6.18 -23.65 8.76
C THR A 175 6.66 -22.23 9.06
N ASN A 176 6.63 -21.85 10.34
CA ASN A 176 7.35 -20.69 10.82
C ASN A 176 8.83 -20.99 10.61
N ILE A 177 9.36 -20.63 9.44
CA ILE A 177 10.80 -20.52 9.26
C ILE A 177 11.20 -19.25 10.00
N LEU A 178 11.83 -19.46 11.16
CA LEU A 178 12.44 -18.47 12.03
C LEU A 178 13.43 -17.58 11.29
#